data_AF-A0A9D8MSV5-F1
#
_entry.id   AF-A0A9D8MSV5-F1
#
_cell.length_a   1.000
_cell.length_b   1.000
_cell.length_c   1.000
_cell.angle_alpha   90.00
_cell.angle_beta   90.00
_cell.angle_gamma   90.00
#
_symmetry.space_group_name_H-M   'P 1'
#
loop_
_entity.id
_entity.type
_entity.pdbx_description
1 polymer ?
#
loop_
_entity_poly.entity_id
_entity_poly.type
_entity_poly.pdbx_seq_one_letter_code
_entity_poly.pdbx_strand_id
1 'polypeptide(L)'
;MSELTIKKPVWAGLEYATLQQCMHCGLCLSVCPTYVETKRERHSPRGRIATARAIADGKIPMTREFAKEVYFCLGCLACTSACPAGVD
;
A
#
# COMPACT_ATOMS: atom_id res chain seq x y z
N MET A 1 14.19 -18.29 21.09
CA MET A 1 13.10 -18.54 20.12
C MET A 1 11.79 -17.98 20.68
N SER A 2 11.82 -16.72 21.12
CA SER A 2 10.70 -16.05 21.78
C SER A 2 9.84 -15.35 20.73
N GLU A 3 8.61 -15.82 20.63
CA GLU A 3 7.41 -15.18 20.09
C GLU A 3 7.59 -13.69 19.74
N LEU A 4 7.89 -13.42 18.47
CA LEU A 4 7.65 -12.12 17.85
C LEU A 4 6.15 -12.02 17.58
N THR A 5 5.33 -11.96 18.64
CA THR A 5 3.95 -11.51 18.49
C THR A 5 4.03 -10.06 18.05
N ILE A 6 3.88 -9.83 16.75
CA ILE A 6 3.64 -8.52 16.17
C ILE A 6 2.33 -8.03 16.80
N LYS A 7 2.43 -7.41 17.99
CA LYS A 7 1.35 -6.58 18.54
C LYS A 7 1.02 -5.59 17.44
N LYS A 8 -0.22 -5.62 16.94
CA LYS A 8 -0.70 -4.69 15.92
C LYS A 8 -0.23 -3.28 16.33
N PRO A 9 0.64 -2.63 15.53
CA PRO A 9 1.19 -1.33 15.94
C PRO A 9 0.03 -0.35 16.14
N VAL A 10 0.19 0.58 17.08
CA VAL A 10 -0.84 1.56 17.48
C VAL A 10 -1.35 2.40 16.29
N TRP A 11 -0.58 2.47 15.20
CA TRP A 11 -0.93 3.14 13.93
C TRP A 11 -1.90 2.32 13.06
N ALA A 12 -2.20 1.07 13.41
CA ALA A 12 -3.06 0.18 12.64
C ALA A 12 -4.57 0.46 12.84
N GLY A 13 -4.96 1.38 13.71
CA GLY A 13 -6.38 1.62 14.00
C GLY A 13 -7.09 2.44 12.92
N LEU A 14 -6.52 3.60 12.57
CA LEU A 14 -7.12 4.56 11.64
C LEU A 14 -6.71 4.27 10.19
N GLU A 15 -5.41 4.10 9.91
CA GLU A 15 -4.91 3.72 8.57
C GLU A 15 -5.49 2.40 8.04
N TYR A 16 -5.78 1.42 8.89
CA TYR A 16 -6.26 0.13 8.42
C TYR A 16 -7.65 0.22 7.79
N ALA A 17 -8.55 1.05 8.32
CA ALA A 17 -9.87 1.24 7.73
C ALA A 17 -9.77 1.78 6.29
N THR A 18 -8.87 2.74 6.06
CA THR A 18 -8.60 3.32 4.74
C THR A 18 -8.04 2.28 3.76
N LEU A 19 -7.11 1.41 4.21
CA LEU A 19 -6.58 0.32 3.37
C LEU A 19 -7.66 -0.65 2.87
N GLN A 20 -8.73 -0.87 3.65
CA GLN A 20 -9.82 -1.78 3.29
C GLN A 20 -10.75 -1.19 2.21
N GLN A 21 -10.74 0.13 2.00
CA GLN A 21 -11.60 0.82 1.03
C GLN A 21 -11.13 0.62 -0.43
N CYS A 22 -9.89 0.18 -0.65
CA CYS A 22 -9.39 -0.11 -1.99
C CYS A 22 -10.21 -1.22 -2.67
N MET A 23 -10.99 -0.85 -3.68
CA MET A 23 -11.83 -1.75 -4.49
C MET A 23 -11.12 -2.27 -5.76
N HIS A 24 -9.80 -2.09 -5.86
CA HIS A 24 -8.98 -2.53 -6.99
C HIS A 24 -9.38 -1.97 -8.38
N CYS A 25 -10.05 -0.82 -8.45
CA CYS A 25 -10.54 -0.22 -9.71
C CYS A 25 -9.46 0.23 -10.70
N GLY A 26 -8.23 0.49 -10.23
CA GLY A 26 -7.09 0.82 -11.10
C GLY A 26 -6.97 2.28 -11.55
N LEU A 27 -7.85 3.19 -11.13
CA LEU A 27 -7.77 4.62 -11.50
C LEU A 27 -6.46 5.28 -11.06
N CYS A 28 -5.87 4.82 -9.95
CA CYS A 28 -4.58 5.33 -9.47
C CYS A 28 -3.37 4.92 -10.34
N LEU A 29 -3.54 3.96 -11.27
CA LEU A 29 -2.43 3.42 -12.06
C LEU A 29 -1.93 4.42 -13.10
N SER A 30 -2.83 5.04 -13.85
CA SER A 30 -2.48 5.99 -14.92
C SER A 30 -1.87 7.29 -14.39
N VAL A 31 -2.15 7.65 -13.14
CA VAL A 31 -1.66 8.89 -12.51
C VAL A 31 -0.38 8.68 -11.70
N CYS A 32 0.05 7.45 -11.46
CA CYS A 32 1.25 7.17 -10.67
C CYS A 32 2.50 7.13 -11.56
N PRO A 33 3.46 8.07 -11.41
CA PRO A 33 4.62 8.13 -12.28
C PRO A 33 5.45 6.84 -12.24
N THR A 34 5.66 6.25 -11.06
CA THR A 34 6.49 5.04 -10.95
C THR A 34 5.85 3.82 -11.59
N TYR A 35 4.52 3.72 -11.54
CA TYR A 35 3.83 2.66 -12.29
C TYR A 35 3.87 2.96 -13.80
N VAL A 36 3.67 4.21 -14.21
CA VAL A 36 3.70 4.59 -15.63
C VAL A 36 5.05 4.21 -16.25
N GLU A 37 6.16 4.49 -15.57
CA GLU A 37 7.51 4.15 -16.03
C GLU A 37 7.79 2.65 -15.97
N THR A 38 7.47 2.00 -14.85
CA THR A 38 7.92 0.61 -14.64
C THR A 38 6.95 -0.46 -15.14
N LYS A 39 5.66 -0.12 -15.26
CA LYS A 39 4.54 -1.05 -15.50
C LYS A 39 4.45 -2.22 -14.50
N ARG A 40 5.15 -2.13 -13.37
CA ARG A 40 5.13 -3.16 -12.31
C ARG A 40 4.07 -2.80 -11.29
N GLU A 41 3.07 -3.66 -11.12
CA GLU A 41 1.96 -3.41 -10.21
C GLU A 41 2.40 -3.12 -8.78
N ARG A 42 3.43 -3.81 -8.28
CA ARG A 42 4.02 -3.57 -6.96
C ARG A 42 4.60 -2.16 -6.77
N HIS A 43 4.92 -1.45 -7.86
CA HIS A 43 5.37 -0.05 -7.85
C HIS A 43 4.21 0.94 -7.96
N SER A 44 2.96 0.47 -8.04
CA SER A 44 1.76 1.29 -8.11
C SER A 44 1.23 1.63 -6.70
N PRO A 45 0.39 2.68 -6.56
CA PRO A 45 -0.27 2.99 -5.29
C PRO A 45 -1.13 1.81 -4.85
N ARG A 46 -1.92 1.25 -5.78
CA ARG A 46 -2.76 0.06 -5.53
C ARG A 46 -1.95 -1.15 -5.08
N GLY A 47 -0.83 -1.46 -5.71
CA GLY A 47 0.01 -2.59 -5.34
C GLY A 47 0.61 -2.43 -3.94
N ARG A 48 1.03 -1.20 -3.59
CA ARG A 48 1.51 -0.85 -2.26
C ARG A 48 0.42 -1.00 -1.20
N ILE A 49 -0.78 -0.45 -1.46
CA ILE A 49 -1.96 -0.59 -0.58
C ILE A 49 -2.34 -2.06 -0.39
N ALA A 50 -2.39 -2.85 -1.47
CA ALA A 50 -2.70 -4.28 -1.40
C ALA A 50 -1.68 -5.05 -0.54
N THR A 51 -0.39 -4.71 -0.66
CA THR A 51 0.67 -5.35 0.13
C THR A 51 0.60 -4.90 1.59
N ALA A 52 0.41 -3.61 1.86
CA ALA A 52 0.22 -3.06 3.20
C ALA A 52 -0.98 -3.70 3.90
N ARG A 53 -2.10 -3.87 3.20
CA ARG A 53 -3.29 -4.59 3.69
C ARG A 53 -2.96 -6.04 4.02
N ALA A 54 -2.28 -6.76 3.13
CA ALA A 54 -1.90 -8.15 3.39
C ALA A 54 -0.98 -8.30 4.62
N ILE A 55 -0.07 -7.35 4.85
CA ILE A 55 0.77 -7.30 6.06
C ILE A 55 -0.09 -7.02 7.30
N ALA A 56 -1.00 -6.04 7.23
CA ALA A 56 -1.88 -5.68 8.34
C ALA A 56 -2.88 -6.79 8.70
N ASP A 57 -3.34 -7.55 7.70
CA ASP A 57 -4.18 -8.75 7.85
C ASP A 57 -3.38 -9.95 8.42
N GLY A 58 -2.04 -9.85 8.54
CA GLY A 58 -1.18 -10.95 8.97
C GLY A 58 -1.02 -12.07 7.92
N LYS A 59 -1.41 -11.84 6.67
CA LYS A 59 -1.34 -12.82 5.57
C LYS A 59 0.09 -13.00 5.05
N ILE A 60 0.89 -11.94 5.10
CA ILE A 60 2.31 -11.97 4.73
C ILE A 60 3.14 -11.24 5.78
N PRO A 61 4.40 -11.65 6.03
CA PRO A 61 5.28 -10.92 6.91
C PRO A 61 5.70 -9.59 6.28
N MET A 62 6.03 -8.60 7.13
CA MET A 62 6.69 -7.39 6.65
C MET A 62 8.13 -7.71 6.23
N THR A 63 8.49 -7.41 4.98
CA THR A 63 9.79 -7.75 4.39
C THR A 63 10.57 -6.51 3.97
N ARG A 64 11.89 -6.67 3.75
CA ARG A 64 12.73 -5.61 3.15
C ARG A 64 12.28 -5.29 1.73
N GLU A 65 11.71 -6.26 1.02
CA GLU A 65 11.17 -6.11 -0.31
C GLU A 65 10.00 -5.13 -0.30
N PHE A 66 9.05 -5.26 0.65
CA PHE A 66 7.97 -4.28 0.81
C PHE A 66 8.51 -2.87 1.04
N ALA A 67 9.51 -2.70 1.91
CA ALA A 67 10.13 -1.39 2.14
C ALA A 67 10.69 -0.81 0.83
N LYS A 68 11.37 -1.61 -0.01
CA LYS A 68 11.87 -1.17 -1.33
C LYS A 68 10.71 -0.72 -2.25
N GLU A 69 9.59 -1.43 -2.25
CA GLU A 69 8.41 -1.03 -3.02
C GLU A 69 7.86 0.33 -2.56
N VAL A 70 7.84 0.58 -1.24
CA VAL A 70 7.47 1.88 -0.67
C VAL A 70 8.47 2.97 -1.04
N TYR A 71 9.78 2.67 -1.10
CA TYR A 71 10.82 3.62 -1.54
C TYR A 71 10.67 4.08 -2.99
N PHE A 72 10.01 3.30 -3.86
CA PHE A 72 9.66 3.78 -5.19
C PHE A 72 8.55 4.85 -5.17
N CYS A 73 7.88 5.12 -4.05
CA CYS A 73 6.88 6.17 -3.98
C CYS A 73 7.55 7.55 -4.00
N LEU A 74 7.16 8.42 -4.93
CA LEU A 74 7.68 9.79 -5.02
C LEU A 74 6.99 10.79 -4.08
N GLY A 75 5.94 10.37 -3.36
CA GLY A 75 5.17 11.26 -2.49
C GLY A 75 4.36 12.35 -3.22
N CYS A 76 4.07 12.17 -4.51
CA CYS A 76 3.38 13.18 -5.33
C CYS A 76 1.87 13.33 -5.07
N LEU A 77 1.26 12.40 -4.31
CA LEU A 77 -0.17 12.40 -3.93
C LEU A 77 -1.20 12.38 -5.09
N ALA A 78 -0.77 12.21 -6.35
CA ALA A 78 -1.67 12.13 -7.50
C ALA A 78 -2.70 10.98 -7.39
N CYS A 79 -2.33 9.89 -6.73
CA CYS A 79 -3.20 8.75 -6.51
C CYS A 79 -4.38 9.04 -5.59
N THR A 80 -4.21 9.91 -4.60
CA THR A 80 -5.25 10.29 -3.64
C THR A 80 -6.36 11.05 -4.35
N SER A 81 -6.01 12.06 -5.17
CA SER A 81 -6.97 12.81 -5.97
C SER A 81 -7.71 11.96 -7.00
N ALA A 82 -7.07 10.90 -7.51
CA ALA A 82 -7.68 9.99 -8.48
C ALA A 82 -8.54 8.89 -7.86
N CYS A 83 -8.44 8.67 -6.54
CA CYS A 83 -9.09 7.54 -5.88
C CYS A 83 -10.55 7.87 -5.53
N PRO A 84 -11.56 7.23 -6.14
CA PRO A 84 -12.96 7.51 -5.82
C PRO A 84 -13.37 6.95 -4.44
N ALA A 85 -12.58 6.05 -3.88
CA ALA A 85 -12.84 5.42 -2.59
C ALA A 85 -12.22 6.20 -1.42
N GLY A 86 -11.45 7.27 -1.68
CA GLY A 86 -10.83 8.09 -0.63
C GLY A 86 -9.60 7.46 0.06
N VAL A 87 -8.92 6.52 -0.61
CA VAL A 87 -7.68 5.91 -0.09
C VAL A 87 -6.50 6.86 -0.29
N ASP A 88 -5.72 7.09 0.77
CA ASP A 88 -4.48 7.87 0.78
C ASP A 88 -3.22 7.08 1.16
#